data_AF-A0A9W8HRS0-F1
#
_entry.id   AF-A0A9W8HRS0-F1
#
_cell.length_a   1.000
_cell.length_b   1.000
_cell.length_c   1.000
_cell.angle_alpha   90.00
_cell.angle_beta   90.00
_cell.angle_gamma   90.00
#
_symmetry.space_group_name_H-M   'P 1'
#
loop_
_entity.id
_entity.type
_entity.pdbx_description
1 polymer ?
#
loop_
_entity_poly.entity_id
_entity_poly.type
_entity_poly.pdbx_seq_one_letter_code
_entity_poly.pdbx_strand_id
1 'polypeptide(L)'
;MTAVIGAATAAKLIVEAGGLTALSKIPACNIQVLGKAQHTAVGLSSLTTKKHAGIVYYSEAVRRVPEDFRDKMVRKISAKCALAARVDAQHEASDGAFGQRFKAELDAQVEKLLEAAPMNAVKPLPVPDEGPKKRRGGRKVRRAKESQTVTELQKQRDRLQFGKFQDEVVVMDEMEGAGMMGHAAGRVRATQMNNRAKAKVAKKYEKYMKAPKSVVPGTASLAFTPVQGFELANPQADDTHKNKKAKTAHDRYFASSTPFMGRRESKQ
;
A
#
# COMPACT_ATOMS: atom_id res chain seq x y z
N MET A 1 -33.29 14.42 2.67
CA MET A 1 -32.00 14.34 3.41
C MET A 1 -32.14 14.36 4.95
N THR A 2 -33.11 15.11 5.49
CA THR A 2 -33.37 15.25 6.93
C THR A 2 -33.59 13.91 7.65
N ALA A 3 -34.28 12.97 7.01
CA ALA A 3 -34.50 11.63 7.54
C ALA A 3 -33.19 10.86 7.83
N VAL A 4 -32.12 11.12 7.07
CA VAL A 4 -30.85 10.37 7.15
C VAL A 4 -29.95 10.90 8.27
N ILE A 5 -29.78 12.22 8.36
CA ILE A 5 -28.79 12.87 9.24
C ILE A 5 -29.40 13.75 10.34
N GLY A 6 -30.73 13.91 10.36
CA GLY A 6 -31.43 14.81 11.26
C GLY A 6 -31.59 16.22 10.69
N ALA A 7 -32.65 16.92 11.13
CA ALA A 7 -32.98 18.26 10.64
C ALA A 7 -31.89 19.30 10.96
N ALA A 8 -31.37 19.30 12.20
CA ALA A 8 -30.37 20.26 12.64
C ALA A 8 -29.06 20.15 11.84
N THR A 9 -28.60 18.92 11.57
CA THR A 9 -27.37 18.70 10.80
C THR A 9 -27.58 18.98 9.32
N ALA A 10 -28.75 18.64 8.76
CA ALA A 10 -29.10 18.98 7.38
C ALA A 10 -29.14 20.49 7.16
N ALA A 11 -29.75 21.25 8.07
CA ALA A 11 -29.78 22.71 7.99
C ALA A 11 -28.35 23.29 7.96
N LYS A 12 -27.46 22.83 8.84
CA LYS A 12 -26.05 23.26 8.85
C LYS A 12 -25.33 22.96 7.53
N LEU A 13 -25.56 21.78 6.95
CA LEU A 13 -24.98 21.43 5.64
C LEU A 13 -25.49 22.29 4.50
N ILE A 14 -26.79 22.62 4.49
CA ILE A 14 -27.39 23.49 3.47
C ILE A 14 -26.82 24.91 3.59
N VAL A 15 -26.71 25.44 4.81
CA VAL A 15 -26.14 26.77 5.07
C VAL A 15 -24.68 26.82 4.60
N GLU A 16 -23.87 25.84 5.00
CA GLU A 16 -22.45 25.77 4.64
C GLU A 16 -22.23 25.59 3.13
N ALA A 17 -23.14 24.88 2.44
CA ALA A 17 -23.08 24.72 1.00
C ALA A 17 -23.60 25.93 0.20
N GLY A 18 -24.28 26.88 0.85
CA GLY A 18 -24.91 28.02 0.17
C GLY A 18 -26.23 27.68 -0.51
N GLY A 19 -26.98 26.69 0.01
CA GLY A 19 -28.30 26.29 -0.47
C GLY A 19 -28.39 24.84 -0.95
N LEU A 20 -29.63 24.36 -1.12
CA LEU A 20 -29.90 22.96 -1.51
C LEU A 20 -29.41 22.64 -2.93
N THR A 21 -29.58 23.58 -3.87
CA THR A 21 -29.12 23.43 -5.25
C THR A 21 -27.60 23.33 -5.33
N ALA A 22 -26.88 24.16 -4.58
CA ALA A 22 -25.43 24.09 -4.46
C ALA A 22 -25.00 22.76 -3.83
N LEU A 23 -25.62 22.36 -2.73
CA LEU A 23 -25.34 21.09 -2.05
C LEU A 23 -25.52 19.86 -2.97
N SER A 24 -26.54 19.86 -3.83
CA SER A 24 -26.81 18.77 -4.78
C SER A 24 -25.68 18.52 -5.78
N LYS A 25 -24.93 19.58 -6.13
CA LYS A 25 -23.77 19.55 -7.05
C LYS A 25 -22.50 19.07 -6.36
N ILE A 26 -22.42 19.17 -5.03
CA ILE A 26 -21.23 18.77 -4.26
C ILE A 26 -21.09 17.23 -4.29
N PRO A 27 -19.91 16.68 -4.61
CA PRO A 27 -19.69 15.24 -4.58
C PRO A 27 -19.60 14.73 -3.12
N ALA A 28 -19.95 13.46 -2.91
CA ALA A 28 -20.00 12.84 -1.59
C ALA A 28 -18.68 12.91 -0.79
N CYS A 29 -17.52 12.95 -1.46
CA CYS A 29 -16.22 13.09 -0.79
C CYS A 29 -16.05 14.47 -0.13
N ASN A 30 -16.58 15.52 -0.74
CA ASN A 30 -16.48 16.89 -0.23
C ASN A 30 -17.46 17.10 0.93
N ILE A 31 -18.62 16.42 0.91
CA ILE A 31 -19.59 16.45 2.02
C ILE A 31 -18.98 15.88 3.33
N GLN A 32 -18.00 14.97 3.25
CA GLN A 32 -17.33 14.40 4.44
C GLN A 32 -16.55 15.45 5.23
N VAL A 33 -16.02 16.47 4.54
CA VAL A 33 -15.15 17.51 5.10
C VAL A 33 -15.83 18.88 5.15
N LEU A 34 -17.08 18.98 4.73
CA LEU A 34 -17.84 20.22 4.73
C LEU A 34 -17.99 20.75 6.17
N GLY A 35 -17.71 22.03 6.39
CA GLY A 35 -17.70 22.66 7.71
C GLY A 35 -16.60 22.15 8.65
N LYS A 36 -15.55 21.51 8.12
CA LYS A 36 -14.36 21.16 8.90
C LYS A 36 -13.54 22.43 9.15
N ALA A 37 -13.28 22.75 10.41
CA ALA A 37 -12.40 23.85 10.77
C ALA A 37 -10.99 23.64 10.18
N GLN A 38 -10.40 24.70 9.65
CA GLN A 38 -9.00 24.64 9.21
C GLN A 38 -8.12 24.45 10.44
N HIS A 39 -7.38 23.34 10.48
CA HIS A 39 -6.37 23.13 11.49
C HIS A 39 -5.13 23.93 11.11
N THR A 40 -4.85 25.00 11.84
CA THR A 40 -3.53 25.61 11.84
C THR A 40 -2.57 24.61 12.50
N ALA A 41 -1.49 24.25 11.80
CA ALA A 41 -0.52 23.25 12.24
C ALA A 41 0.40 23.79 13.36
N VAL A 42 -0.20 24.33 14.41
CA VAL A 42 0.50 24.98 15.53
C VAL A 42 0.99 23.95 16.56
N GLY A 43 0.77 22.65 16.34
CA GLY A 43 1.19 21.57 17.24
C GLY A 43 1.91 20.43 16.54
N LEU A 44 2.84 19.78 17.26
CA LEU A 44 3.62 18.62 16.78
C LEU A 44 2.83 17.29 16.81
N SER A 45 1.56 17.32 17.24
CA SER A 45 0.74 16.13 17.49
C SER A 45 -0.21 15.85 16.33
N SER A 46 0.05 14.77 15.57
CA SER A 46 -0.87 14.31 14.51
C SER A 46 -1.98 13.39 15.02
N LEU A 47 -1.80 12.76 16.19
CA LEU A 47 -2.71 11.75 16.75
C LEU A 47 -4.14 12.25 17.00
N THR A 48 -4.30 13.54 17.33
CA THR A 48 -5.61 14.13 17.65
C THR A 48 -6.35 14.67 16.43
N THR A 49 -5.66 14.79 15.28
CA THR A 49 -6.21 15.42 14.08
C THR A 49 -7.07 14.43 13.28
N LYS A 50 -8.39 14.62 13.32
CA LYS A 50 -9.32 13.80 12.53
C LYS A 50 -9.42 14.34 11.10
N LYS A 51 -9.04 13.51 10.11
CA LYS A 51 -8.94 13.94 8.71
C LYS A 51 -10.30 14.26 8.09
N HIS A 52 -11.32 13.44 8.35
CA HIS A 52 -12.66 13.54 7.73
C HIS A 52 -13.75 13.91 8.74
N ALA A 53 -13.46 14.86 9.63
CA ALA A 53 -14.38 15.31 10.68
C ALA A 53 -15.08 16.63 10.32
N GLY A 54 -15.94 16.61 9.31
CA GLY A 54 -16.86 17.73 8.99
C GLY A 54 -18.18 17.68 9.79
N ILE A 55 -19.17 18.47 9.37
CA ILE A 55 -20.49 18.56 10.04
C ILE A 55 -21.15 17.17 10.19
N VAL A 56 -21.03 16.31 9.18
CA VAL A 56 -21.60 14.94 9.18
C VAL A 56 -21.00 14.07 10.30
N TYR A 57 -19.71 14.24 10.62
CA TYR A 57 -19.03 13.45 11.66
C TYR A 57 -19.66 13.65 13.05
N TYR A 58 -20.17 14.85 13.32
CA TYR A 58 -20.80 15.21 14.59
C TYR A 58 -22.30 14.94 14.63
N SER A 59 -22.88 14.36 13.56
CA SER A 59 -24.28 13.94 13.54
C SER A 59 -24.54 12.79 14.53
N GLU A 60 -25.78 12.71 15.01
CA GLU A 60 -26.22 11.65 15.92
C GLU A 60 -26.02 10.25 15.31
N ALA A 61 -26.30 10.11 14.01
CA ALA A 61 -26.17 8.87 13.26
C ALA A 61 -24.74 8.30 13.25
N VAL A 62 -23.71 9.15 13.36
CA VAL A 62 -22.29 8.75 13.48
C VAL A 62 -21.89 8.59 14.95
N ARG A 63 -22.37 9.47 15.83
CA ARG A 63 -22.00 9.46 17.26
C ARG A 63 -22.36 8.15 17.96
N ARG A 64 -23.48 7.52 17.59
CA ARG A 64 -23.91 6.21 18.09
C ARG A 64 -22.95 5.06 17.75
N VAL A 65 -22.10 5.23 16.75
CA VAL A 65 -21.14 4.20 16.29
C VAL A 65 -19.82 4.35 17.07
N PRO A 66 -19.16 3.24 17.47
CA PRO A 66 -17.82 3.27 18.06
C PRO A 66 -16.79 3.98 17.17
N GLU A 67 -15.78 4.61 17.80
CA GLU A 67 -14.84 5.51 17.11
C GLU A 67 -14.11 4.85 15.93
N ASP A 68 -13.73 3.59 16.07
CA ASP A 68 -13.03 2.80 15.04
C ASP A 68 -13.79 2.69 13.71
N PHE A 69 -15.12 2.79 13.76
CA PHE A 69 -16.00 2.66 12.60
C PHE A 69 -16.60 3.98 12.14
N ARG A 70 -16.40 5.08 12.88
CA ARG A 70 -16.98 6.40 12.55
C ARG A 70 -16.54 6.89 11.17
N ASP A 71 -15.26 6.73 10.81
CA ASP A 71 -14.76 7.15 9.49
C ASP A 71 -15.41 6.37 8.34
N LYS A 72 -15.67 5.08 8.53
CA LYS A 72 -16.40 4.26 7.56
C LYS A 72 -17.85 4.71 7.46
N MET A 73 -18.49 5.03 8.60
CA MET A 73 -19.87 5.49 8.65
C MET A 73 -20.05 6.86 8.00
N VAL A 74 -19.16 7.82 8.28
CA VAL A 74 -19.17 9.16 7.65
C VAL A 74 -19.12 9.03 6.13
N ARG A 75 -18.25 8.18 5.60
CA ARG A 75 -18.17 7.93 4.15
C ARG A 75 -19.50 7.44 3.56
N LYS A 76 -20.15 6.49 4.24
CA LYS A 76 -21.44 5.90 3.82
C LYS A 76 -22.58 6.92 3.93
N ILE A 77 -22.66 7.64 5.04
CA ILE A 77 -23.68 8.67 5.28
C ILE A 77 -23.51 9.81 4.27
N SER A 78 -22.30 10.32 4.04
CA SER A 78 -22.07 11.40 3.06
C SER A 78 -22.49 10.98 1.65
N ALA A 79 -22.30 9.71 1.27
CA ALA A 79 -22.78 9.19 -0.01
C ALA A 79 -24.31 9.19 -0.10
N LYS A 80 -25.00 8.66 0.93
CA LYS A 80 -26.47 8.67 0.98
C LYS A 80 -27.05 10.07 1.12
N CYS A 81 -26.36 10.97 1.82
CA CYS A 81 -26.72 12.37 1.95
C CYS A 81 -26.62 13.11 0.61
N ALA A 82 -25.58 12.85 -0.20
CA ALA A 82 -25.44 13.42 -1.54
C ALA A 82 -26.60 13.01 -2.45
N LEU A 83 -26.97 11.71 -2.43
CA LEU A 83 -28.10 11.20 -3.19
C LEU A 83 -29.42 11.81 -2.71
N ALA A 84 -29.65 11.85 -1.40
CA ALA A 84 -30.84 12.45 -0.83
C ALA A 84 -30.95 13.95 -1.15
N ALA A 85 -29.85 14.71 -1.11
CA ALA A 85 -29.84 16.13 -1.46
C ALA A 85 -30.18 16.39 -2.93
N ARG A 86 -29.84 15.46 -3.84
CA ARG A 86 -30.21 15.54 -5.27
C ARG A 86 -31.69 15.27 -5.50
N VAL A 87 -32.22 14.22 -4.85
CA VAL A 87 -33.65 13.92 -4.89
C VAL A 87 -34.47 15.08 -4.34
N ASP A 88 -34.03 15.65 -3.20
CA ASP A 88 -34.69 16.81 -2.59
C ASP A 88 -34.64 18.04 -3.52
N ALA A 89 -33.51 18.29 -4.21
CA ALA A 89 -33.37 19.40 -5.14
C ALA A 89 -34.28 19.28 -6.38
N GLN A 90 -34.58 18.06 -6.82
CA GLN A 90 -35.48 17.79 -7.95
C GLN A 90 -36.96 17.75 -7.54
N HIS A 91 -37.27 17.77 -6.23
CA HIS A 91 -38.63 17.69 -5.69
C HIS A 91 -39.44 16.45 -6.14
N GLU A 92 -38.76 15.37 -6.55
CA GLU A 92 -39.42 14.16 -7.08
C GLU A 92 -40.14 13.34 -6.00
N ALA A 93 -39.77 13.50 -4.72
CA ALA A 93 -40.33 12.70 -3.64
C ALA A 93 -40.51 13.51 -2.34
N SER A 94 -41.69 14.08 -2.13
CA SER A 94 -42.05 14.83 -0.91
C SER A 94 -42.34 13.94 0.30
N ASP A 95 -42.71 12.69 0.09
CA ASP A 95 -43.11 11.73 1.14
C ASP A 95 -41.92 11.26 2.02
N GLY A 96 -40.68 11.55 1.60
CA GLY A 96 -39.49 11.18 2.37
C GLY A 96 -39.17 9.68 2.39
N ALA A 97 -39.93 8.85 1.65
CA ALA A 97 -39.73 7.40 1.54
C ALA A 97 -38.28 7.02 1.17
N PHE A 98 -37.63 7.75 0.25
CA PHE A 98 -36.23 7.53 -0.10
C PHE A 98 -35.27 7.77 1.08
N GLY A 99 -35.53 8.80 1.88
CA GLY A 99 -34.74 9.10 3.06
C GLY A 99 -34.83 8.01 4.12
N GLN A 100 -36.03 7.45 4.31
CA GLN A 100 -36.25 6.32 5.24
C GLN A 100 -35.56 5.05 4.76
N ARG A 101 -35.64 4.73 3.45
CA ARG A 101 -34.92 3.59 2.85
C ARG A 101 -33.40 3.71 3.06
N PHE A 102 -32.84 4.89 2.79
CA PHE A 102 -31.40 5.12 3.01
C PHE A 102 -31.00 5.01 4.47
N LYS A 103 -31.86 5.45 5.40
CA LYS A 103 -31.62 5.28 6.84
C LYS A 103 -31.60 3.81 7.22
N ALA A 104 -32.59 3.03 6.78
CA ALA A 104 -32.66 1.59 7.03
C ALA A 104 -31.43 0.84 6.48
N GLU A 105 -30.99 1.18 5.27
CA GLU A 105 -29.75 0.61 4.69
C GLU A 105 -28.50 0.96 5.51
N LEU A 106 -28.42 2.18 6.03
CA LEU A 106 -27.30 2.61 6.88
C LEU A 106 -27.33 1.89 8.24
N ASP A 107 -28.52 1.71 8.83
CA ASP A 107 -28.72 0.98 10.07
C ASP A 107 -28.28 -0.49 9.94
N ALA A 108 -28.76 -1.19 8.91
CA ALA A 108 -28.36 -2.58 8.62
C ALA A 108 -26.85 -2.72 8.39
N GLN A 109 -26.23 -1.71 7.77
CA GLN A 109 -24.79 -1.69 7.57
C GLN A 109 -23.99 -1.44 8.84
N VAL A 110 -24.54 -0.68 9.80
CA VAL A 110 -23.92 -0.49 11.12
C VAL A 110 -23.99 -1.77 11.90
N GLU A 111 -25.16 -2.43 11.93
CA GLU A 111 -25.34 -3.71 12.60
C GLU A 111 -24.35 -4.76 12.08
N LYS A 112 -24.22 -4.90 10.76
CA LYS A 112 -23.23 -5.79 10.13
C LYS A 112 -21.78 -5.42 10.42
N LEU A 113 -21.48 -4.14 10.67
CA LEU A 113 -20.13 -3.71 11.03
C LEU A 113 -19.78 -4.00 12.49
N LEU A 114 -20.79 -4.01 13.36
CA LEU A 114 -20.66 -4.30 14.79
C LEU A 114 -20.67 -5.80 15.07
N GLU A 115 -21.27 -6.59 14.18
CA GLU A 115 -21.23 -8.05 14.24
C GLU A 115 -19.77 -8.55 14.20
N ALA A 116 -19.39 -9.32 15.22
CA ALA A 116 -18.08 -9.96 15.26
C ALA A 116 -17.98 -11.02 14.16
N ALA A 117 -16.82 -11.09 13.49
CA ALA A 117 -16.59 -12.16 12.52
C ALA A 117 -16.73 -13.52 13.22
N PRO A 118 -17.42 -14.49 12.59
CA PRO A 118 -17.55 -15.82 13.17
C PRO A 118 -16.17 -16.42 13.38
N MET A 119 -15.98 -17.13 14.49
CA MET A 119 -14.73 -17.82 14.75
C MET A 119 -14.51 -18.88 13.68
N ASN A 120 -13.44 -18.75 12.91
CA ASN A 120 -13.05 -19.78 11.95
C ASN A 120 -12.66 -21.04 12.72
N ALA A 121 -13.13 -22.21 12.26
CA ALA A 121 -12.70 -23.49 12.80
C ALA A 121 -11.17 -23.61 12.72
N VAL A 122 -10.57 -24.20 13.77
CA VAL A 122 -9.13 -24.49 13.81
C VAL A 122 -8.82 -25.46 12.68
N LYS A 123 -8.04 -25.00 11.70
CA LYS A 123 -7.58 -25.87 10.60
C LYS A 123 -6.57 -26.86 11.20
N PRO A 124 -6.84 -28.18 11.17
CA PRO A 124 -5.88 -29.15 11.66
C PRO A 124 -4.61 -29.08 10.82
N LEU A 125 -3.48 -29.42 11.45
CA LEU A 125 -2.23 -29.57 10.72
C LEU A 125 -2.40 -30.65 9.65
N PRO A 126 -1.76 -30.48 8.48
CA PRO A 126 -1.72 -31.56 7.51
C PRO A 126 -1.03 -32.77 8.13
N VAL A 127 -1.53 -33.97 7.81
CA VAL A 127 -0.92 -35.24 8.25
C VAL A 127 0.56 -35.23 7.82
N PRO A 128 1.51 -35.58 8.71
CA PRO A 128 2.91 -35.70 8.34
C PRO A 128 3.08 -36.66 7.16
N ASP A 129 3.61 -36.15 6.04
CA ASP A 129 3.91 -36.96 4.86
C ASP A 129 5.34 -37.51 5.00
N GLU A 130 5.45 -38.77 5.39
CA GLU A 130 6.72 -39.52 5.47
C GLU A 130 7.17 -40.04 4.10
N GLY A 131 6.38 -39.83 3.05
CA GLY A 131 6.65 -40.31 1.72
C GLY A 131 7.86 -39.64 1.03
N PRO A 132 8.38 -40.26 -0.04
CA PRO A 132 9.50 -39.71 -0.80
C PRO A 132 9.12 -38.37 -1.45
N LYS A 133 9.86 -37.30 -1.09
CA LYS A 133 9.63 -35.95 -1.63
C LYS A 133 9.93 -35.88 -3.12
N LYS A 134 9.05 -35.22 -3.88
CA LYS A 134 9.23 -34.97 -5.32
C LYS A 134 10.50 -34.15 -5.59
N ARG A 135 11.47 -34.75 -6.28
CA ARG A 135 12.72 -34.08 -6.67
C ARG A 135 12.49 -33.27 -7.95
N ARG A 136 12.64 -31.96 -7.88
CA ARG A 136 12.58 -31.06 -9.05
C ARG A 136 13.93 -30.38 -9.31
N GLY A 137 14.32 -30.36 -10.58
CA GLY A 137 15.46 -29.61 -11.11
C GLY A 137 15.05 -28.27 -11.73
N GLY A 138 16.00 -27.58 -12.35
CA GLY A 138 15.78 -26.36 -13.12
C GLY A 138 16.19 -25.07 -12.42
N ARG A 139 16.45 -24.03 -13.22
CA ARG A 139 17.02 -22.74 -12.76
C ARG A 139 16.17 -22.06 -11.67
N LYS A 140 14.85 -22.04 -11.84
CA LYS A 140 13.92 -21.41 -10.87
C LYS A 140 13.87 -22.18 -9.54
N VAL A 141 13.83 -23.50 -9.60
CA VAL A 141 13.81 -24.37 -8.41
C VAL A 141 15.16 -24.29 -7.68
N ARG A 142 16.28 -24.33 -8.41
CA ARG A 142 17.62 -24.15 -7.82
C ARG A 142 17.73 -22.79 -7.13
N ARG A 143 17.24 -21.71 -7.75
CA ARG A 143 17.23 -20.37 -7.14
C ARG A 143 16.41 -20.30 -5.84
N ALA A 144 15.27 -20.98 -5.77
CA ALA A 144 14.45 -21.03 -4.55
C ALA A 144 15.14 -21.87 -3.45
N LYS A 145 15.77 -22.99 -3.84
CA LYS A 145 16.58 -23.81 -2.92
C LYS A 145 17.79 -23.03 -2.40
N GLU A 146 18.52 -22.33 -3.26
CA GLU A 146 19.68 -21.49 -2.90
C GLU A 146 19.37 -20.48 -1.78
N SER A 147 18.13 -19.97 -1.69
CA SER A 147 17.74 -19.05 -0.60
C SER A 147 17.44 -19.71 0.75
N GLN A 148 17.16 -21.02 0.76
CA GLN A 148 16.78 -21.77 1.97
C GLN A 148 17.87 -22.75 2.42
N THR A 149 18.78 -23.12 1.53
CA THR A 149 19.87 -24.03 1.83
C THR A 149 21.00 -23.34 2.56
N VAL A 150 21.62 -24.05 3.49
CA VAL A 150 22.86 -23.63 4.16
C VAL A 150 23.92 -23.27 3.12
N THR A 151 24.49 -22.08 3.26
CA THR A 151 25.50 -21.56 2.34
C THR A 151 26.80 -22.34 2.44
N GLU A 152 27.65 -22.31 1.42
CA GLU A 152 28.95 -22.97 1.46
C GLU A 152 29.87 -22.42 2.57
N LEU A 153 29.77 -21.12 2.85
CA LEU A 153 30.43 -20.46 3.97
C LEU A 153 29.99 -21.03 5.32
N GLN A 154 28.67 -21.15 5.54
CA GLN A 154 28.14 -21.80 6.74
C GLN A 154 28.61 -23.25 6.84
N LYS A 155 28.61 -24.01 5.74
CA LYS A 155 29.14 -25.39 5.72
C LYS A 155 30.64 -25.48 6.04
N GLN A 156 31.43 -24.42 5.83
CA GLN A 156 32.84 -24.37 6.22
C GLN A 156 32.99 -24.01 7.69
N ARG A 157 32.17 -23.09 8.20
CA ARG A 157 32.06 -22.78 9.63
C ARG A 157 31.61 -23.99 10.45
N ASP A 158 30.66 -24.77 9.95
CA ASP A 158 30.13 -25.95 10.65
C ASP A 158 31.09 -27.15 10.63
N ARG A 159 32.16 -27.10 9.83
CA ARG A 159 33.20 -28.14 9.82
C ARG A 159 34.22 -27.86 10.91
N LEU A 160 34.53 -28.88 11.70
CA LEU A 160 35.51 -28.82 12.78
C LEU A 160 36.71 -29.74 12.44
N GLN A 161 37.93 -29.25 12.63
CA GLN A 161 39.12 -30.09 12.53
C GLN A 161 39.37 -30.79 13.86
N PHE A 162 39.38 -32.12 13.85
CA PHE A 162 39.69 -32.91 15.02
C PHE A 162 41.14 -32.68 15.46
N GLY A 163 41.34 -32.51 16.77
CA GLY A 163 42.67 -32.35 17.37
C GLY A 163 43.32 -30.97 17.20
N LYS A 164 42.59 -29.97 16.69
CA LYS A 164 43.06 -28.57 16.66
C LYS A 164 42.06 -27.64 17.33
N PHE A 165 42.59 -26.64 18.03
CA PHE A 165 41.78 -25.55 18.55
C PHE A 165 41.20 -24.72 17.40
N GLN A 166 40.01 -24.17 17.62
CA GLN A 166 39.30 -23.39 16.63
C GLN A 166 39.69 -21.92 16.74
N ASP A 167 39.65 -21.22 15.62
CA ASP A 167 39.66 -19.76 15.64
C ASP A 167 38.30 -19.27 16.12
N GLU A 168 38.27 -18.53 17.22
CA GLU A 168 37.04 -17.97 17.81
C GLU A 168 36.96 -16.47 17.51
N VAL A 169 35.74 -16.01 17.21
CA VAL A 169 35.44 -14.59 17.03
C VAL A 169 34.42 -14.20 18.09
N VAL A 170 34.73 -13.15 18.84
CA VAL A 170 33.79 -12.57 19.79
C VAL A 170 32.75 -11.76 19.00
N VAL A 171 31.50 -12.20 19.03
CA VAL A 171 30.37 -11.48 18.43
C VAL A 171 29.48 -10.99 19.56
N MET A 172 29.42 -9.67 19.73
CA MET A 172 28.85 -9.04 20.92
C MET A 172 29.59 -9.53 22.18
N ASP A 173 28.94 -10.34 23.02
CA ASP A 173 29.50 -10.86 24.28
C ASP A 173 29.67 -12.40 24.26
N GLU A 174 29.40 -13.08 23.14
CA GLU A 174 29.56 -14.53 23.00
C GLU A 174 30.72 -14.89 22.06
N MET A 175 31.46 -15.94 22.39
CA MET A 175 32.51 -16.51 21.54
C MET A 175 31.90 -17.47 20.52
N GLU A 176 32.00 -17.13 19.24
CA GLU A 176 31.57 -17.97 18.13
C GLU A 176 32.78 -18.63 17.44
N GLY A 177 32.77 -19.96 17.32
CA GLY A 177 33.79 -20.69 16.55
C GLY A 177 33.66 -20.47 15.03
N ALA A 178 34.78 -20.15 14.38
CA ALA A 178 34.86 -19.97 12.93
C ALA A 178 35.04 -21.30 12.16
N GLY A 179 35.25 -22.43 12.86
CA GLY A 179 35.43 -23.74 12.24
C GLY A 179 36.61 -23.77 11.27
N MET A 180 36.37 -24.31 10.06
CA MET A 180 37.37 -24.36 8.99
C MET A 180 37.38 -23.11 8.09
N MET A 181 36.59 -22.08 8.43
CA MET A 181 36.56 -20.84 7.66
C MET A 181 37.87 -20.07 7.86
N GLY A 182 38.68 -19.95 6.81
CA GLY A 182 39.98 -19.25 6.87
C GLY A 182 41.21 -20.15 7.00
N HIS A 183 41.03 -21.47 7.16
CA HIS A 183 42.13 -22.43 7.32
C HIS A 183 42.97 -22.66 6.03
N ALA A 184 42.63 -22.00 4.92
CA ALA A 184 43.42 -21.94 3.68
C ALA A 184 44.43 -20.80 3.75
N ALA A 185 45.68 -21.15 4.09
CA ALA A 185 46.91 -20.36 4.06
C ALA A 185 46.78 -18.89 3.58
N GLY A 186 46.75 -17.95 4.54
CA GLY A 186 47.25 -16.58 4.39
C GLY A 186 46.54 -15.64 3.42
N ARG A 187 45.48 -16.07 2.73
CA ARG A 187 44.64 -15.18 1.91
C ARG A 187 43.18 -15.51 2.14
N VAL A 188 42.52 -14.70 2.96
CA VAL A 188 41.07 -14.52 2.97
C VAL A 188 40.63 -13.87 1.65
N ARG A 189 40.99 -14.44 0.49
CA ARG A 189 40.20 -14.20 -0.72
C ARG A 189 38.95 -15.03 -0.55
N ALA A 190 38.02 -14.40 0.15
CA ALA A 190 36.70 -14.87 0.50
C ALA A 190 36.14 -15.75 -0.61
N THR A 191 35.68 -16.95 -0.24
CA THR A 191 34.66 -17.63 -1.02
C THR A 191 33.59 -16.59 -1.35
N GLN A 192 33.43 -16.29 -2.64
CA GLN A 192 32.64 -15.13 -3.09
C GLN A 192 31.27 -15.18 -2.43
N MET A 193 30.94 -14.14 -1.65
CA MET A 193 29.64 -14.08 -0.99
C MET A 193 28.54 -14.21 -2.04
N ASN A 194 27.69 -15.22 -1.88
CA ASN A 194 26.56 -15.42 -2.76
C ASN A 194 25.57 -14.26 -2.58
N ASN A 195 25.67 -13.24 -3.42
CA ASN A 195 24.75 -12.08 -3.45
C ASN A 195 23.27 -12.47 -3.58
N ARG A 196 22.99 -13.72 -3.99
CA ARG A 196 21.65 -14.29 -4.11
C ARG A 196 21.05 -14.75 -2.78
N ALA A 197 21.87 -15.04 -1.78
CA ALA A 197 21.46 -15.43 -0.43
C ALA A 197 21.15 -14.22 0.47
N LYS A 198 21.32 -12.98 -0.03
CA LYS A 198 20.98 -11.77 0.71
C LYS A 198 19.47 -11.73 1.00
N ALA A 199 19.13 -11.43 2.26
CA ALA A 199 17.75 -11.22 2.67
C ALA A 199 17.11 -10.11 1.84
N LYS A 200 15.92 -10.38 1.31
CA LYS A 200 15.14 -9.41 0.55
C LYS A 200 13.96 -8.95 1.38
N VAL A 201 13.59 -7.69 1.19
CA VAL A 201 12.37 -7.13 1.75
C VAL A 201 11.16 -7.88 1.17
N ALA A 202 10.22 -8.28 2.01
CA ALA A 202 9.01 -8.93 1.53
C ALA A 202 8.20 -7.96 0.65
N LYS A 203 7.54 -8.47 -0.39
CA LYS A 203 6.77 -7.66 -1.35
C LYS A 203 5.75 -6.73 -0.68
N LYS A 204 5.16 -7.15 0.45
CA LYS A 204 4.24 -6.33 1.26
C LYS A 204 4.90 -5.01 1.72
N TYR A 205 6.17 -5.08 2.12
CA TYR A 205 6.93 -3.94 2.63
C TYR A 205 7.65 -3.17 1.52
N GLU A 206 7.89 -3.80 0.38
CA GLU A 206 8.54 -3.17 -0.78
C GLU A 206 7.82 -1.89 -1.22
N LYS A 207 6.47 -1.88 -1.18
CA LYS A 207 5.66 -0.69 -1.50
C LYS A 207 5.92 0.48 -0.53
N TYR A 208 6.11 0.20 0.75
CA TYR A 208 6.32 1.22 1.76
C TYR A 208 7.75 1.75 1.78
N MET A 209 8.73 0.93 1.37
CA MET A 209 10.11 1.36 1.22
C MET A 209 10.39 2.10 -0.09
N LYS A 210 9.61 1.81 -1.15
CA LYS A 210 9.67 2.53 -2.43
C LYS A 210 8.77 3.75 -2.48
N ALA A 211 7.86 3.91 -1.52
CA ALA A 211 7.10 5.14 -1.40
C ALA A 211 8.11 6.28 -1.21
N PRO A 212 8.06 7.34 -2.03
CA PRO A 212 8.92 8.49 -1.81
C PRO A 212 8.71 8.97 -0.39
N LYS A 213 9.79 9.20 0.36
CA LYS A 213 9.73 9.93 1.63
C LYS A 213 8.97 11.21 1.32
N SER A 214 7.80 11.36 1.95
CA SER A 214 6.83 12.47 1.82
C SER A 214 7.31 13.59 0.90
N VAL A 215 6.68 13.73 -0.27
CA VAL A 215 6.70 15.01 -0.99
C VAL A 215 6.28 16.07 0.02
N VAL A 216 7.21 16.95 0.37
CA VAL A 216 6.94 18.09 1.24
C VAL A 216 5.84 18.90 0.52
N PRO A 217 4.73 19.25 1.19
CA PRO A 217 3.72 20.12 0.59
C PRO A 217 4.41 21.41 0.11
N GLY A 218 4.45 21.64 -1.20
CA GLY A 218 5.14 22.77 -1.82
C GLY A 218 6.43 22.46 -2.59
N THR A 219 7.00 21.25 -2.52
CA THR A 219 8.21 20.90 -3.30
C THR A 219 7.94 20.10 -4.58
N ALA A 220 6.68 19.71 -4.84
CA ALA A 220 6.32 19.04 -6.10
C ALA A 220 6.55 19.94 -7.34
N SER A 221 6.64 21.26 -7.15
CA SER A 221 6.82 22.24 -8.22
C SER A 221 8.23 22.85 -8.29
N LEU A 222 9.15 22.49 -7.40
CA LEU A 222 10.49 23.08 -7.36
C LEU A 222 11.54 21.98 -7.13
N ALA A 223 12.24 21.59 -8.19
CA ALA A 223 13.41 20.73 -8.09
C ALA A 223 14.67 21.61 -8.06
N PHE A 224 15.48 21.47 -7.01
CA PHE A 224 16.76 22.15 -6.90
C PHE A 224 17.83 21.28 -7.59
N THR A 225 18.20 21.63 -8.82
CA THR A 225 19.36 21.01 -9.47
C THR A 225 20.58 21.92 -9.31
N PRO A 226 21.76 21.39 -8.96
CA PRO A 226 22.93 22.19 -8.58
C PRO A 226 23.56 22.98 -9.74
N VAL A 227 23.05 22.86 -10.97
CA VAL A 227 23.67 23.43 -12.17
C VAL A 227 22.76 24.45 -12.90
N GLN A 228 21.43 24.43 -12.70
CA GLN A 228 20.51 25.22 -13.55
C GLN A 228 19.47 26.08 -12.80
N GLY A 229 19.50 26.15 -11.47
CA GLY A 229 18.58 27.00 -10.70
C GLY A 229 17.15 26.45 -10.61
N PHE A 230 16.21 27.27 -10.17
CA PHE A 230 14.81 26.88 -9.91
C PHE A 230 14.10 26.51 -11.22
N GLU A 231 13.88 25.23 -11.44
CA GLU A 231 13.07 24.76 -12.57
C GLU A 231 11.79 24.06 -12.09
N LEU A 232 10.69 24.34 -12.79
CA LEU A 232 9.38 23.76 -12.50
C LEU A 232 9.38 22.30 -12.96
N ALA A 233 9.71 21.38 -12.06
CA ALA A 233 9.66 19.95 -12.38
C ALA A 233 8.20 19.52 -12.60
N ASN A 234 7.82 19.25 -13.85
CA ASN A 234 6.52 18.69 -14.18
C ASN A 234 6.63 17.15 -14.16
N PRO A 235 6.15 16.44 -13.11
CA PRO A 235 6.26 14.98 -13.03
C PRO A 235 5.54 14.24 -14.18
N GLN A 236 4.61 14.89 -14.88
CA GLN A 236 4.00 14.33 -16.09
C GLN A 236 4.97 14.29 -17.28
N ALA A 237 5.98 15.16 -17.33
CA ALA A 237 7.00 15.13 -18.38
C ALA A 237 7.85 13.86 -18.31
N ASP A 238 8.21 13.41 -17.11
CA ASP A 238 8.96 12.17 -16.90
C ASP A 238 8.16 10.93 -17.30
N ASP A 239 6.87 10.90 -16.96
CA ASP A 239 5.99 9.79 -17.33
C ASP A 239 5.71 9.77 -18.84
N THR A 240 5.58 10.94 -19.48
CA THR A 240 5.47 11.02 -20.94
C THR A 240 6.77 10.61 -21.63
N HIS A 241 7.95 10.95 -21.09
CA HIS A 241 9.24 10.49 -21.60
C HIS A 241 9.42 8.98 -21.47
N LYS A 242 9.01 8.38 -20.33
CA LYS A 242 9.03 6.92 -20.15
C LYS A 242 8.07 6.22 -21.11
N ASN A 243 6.85 6.75 -21.28
CA ASN A 243 5.87 6.21 -22.22
C ASN A 243 6.32 6.35 -23.68
N LYS A 244 6.95 7.47 -24.04
CA LYS A 244 7.58 7.65 -25.37
C LYS A 244 8.73 6.66 -25.61
N LYS A 245 9.58 6.41 -24.60
CA LYS A 245 10.64 5.38 -24.69
C LYS A 245 10.07 3.97 -24.83
N ALA A 246 9.01 3.64 -24.10
CA ALA A 246 8.33 2.36 -24.22
C ALA A 246 7.68 2.18 -25.61
N LYS A 247 7.03 3.24 -26.12
CA LYS A 247 6.43 3.25 -27.46
C LYS A 247 7.47 3.11 -28.57
N THR A 248 8.58 3.85 -28.51
CA THR A 248 9.66 3.72 -29.50
C THR A 248 10.36 2.36 -29.45
N ALA A 249 10.50 1.75 -28.27
CA ALA A 249 10.99 0.37 -28.16
C ALA A 249 10.02 -0.65 -28.77
N HIS A 250 8.72 -0.46 -28.55
CA HIS A 250 7.67 -1.28 -29.16
C HIS A 250 7.64 -1.13 -30.69
N ASP A 251 7.67 0.10 -31.19
CA ASP A 251 7.66 0.39 -32.62
C ASP A 251 8.91 -0.16 -33.33
N ARG A 252 10.08 -0.12 -32.68
CA ARG A 252 11.30 -0.79 -33.19
C ARG A 252 11.18 -2.31 -33.23
N TYR A 253 10.51 -2.92 -32.24
CA TYR A 253 10.34 -4.37 -32.17
C TYR A 253 9.37 -4.90 -33.24
N PHE A 254 8.36 -4.11 -33.60
CA PHE A 254 7.36 -4.45 -34.62
C PHE A 254 7.60 -3.78 -35.98
N ALA A 255 8.74 -3.09 -36.17
CA ALA A 255 9.10 -2.50 -37.46
C ALA A 255 9.44 -3.59 -38.47
N SER A 256 8.81 -3.51 -39.65
CA SER A 256 8.91 -4.46 -40.77
C SER A 256 10.33 -4.62 -41.35
N SER A 257 11.26 -3.75 -41.00
CA SER A 257 12.64 -3.73 -41.49
C SER A 257 13.67 -4.28 -40.50
N THR A 258 13.26 -4.80 -39.34
CA THR A 258 14.21 -5.44 -38.42
C THR A 258 14.45 -6.89 -38.84
N PRO A 259 15.70 -7.29 -39.13
CA PRO A 259 15.98 -8.68 -39.46
C PRO A 259 15.76 -9.49 -38.18
N PHE A 260 14.67 -10.24 -38.13
CA PHE A 260 14.49 -11.30 -37.15
C PHE A 260 15.75 -12.17 -37.21
N MET A 261 16.51 -12.23 -36.11
CA MET A 261 17.69 -13.07 -35.98
C MET A 261 17.32 -14.50 -36.40
N GLY A 262 17.63 -14.88 -37.65
CA GLY A 262 17.16 -16.16 -38.18
C GLY A 262 17.23 -16.37 -39.69
N ARG A 263 17.41 -15.36 -40.55
CA ARG A 263 17.63 -15.61 -41.99
C ARG A 263 19.13 -15.58 -42.31
N ARG A 264 19.76 -16.76 -42.42
CA ARG A 264 21.03 -16.91 -43.12
C ARG A 264 20.73 -16.77 -44.61
N GLU A 265 21.12 -15.65 -45.21
CA GLU A 265 21.14 -15.53 -46.66
C GLU A 265 22.31 -16.37 -47.20
N SER A 266 21.99 -17.32 -48.07
CA SER A 266 22.96 -18.08 -48.85
C SER A 266 23.55 -17.16 -49.92
N LYS A 267 24.88 -16.98 -49.88
CA LYS A 267 25.64 -16.30 -50.94
C LYS A 267 25.49 -17.08 -52.25
N GLN A 268 25.07 -16.38 -53.31
CA GLN A 268 25.46 -16.71 -54.69
C GLN A 268 26.67 -15.87 -55.05
#